data_AF-A0A6M1NM82-F1
#
_entry.id   AF-A0A6M1NM82-F1
#
_cell.length_a   1.000
_cell.length_b   1.000
_cell.length_c   1.000
_cell.angle_alpha   90.00
_cell.angle_beta   90.00
_cell.angle_gamma   90.00
#
_symmetry.space_group_name_H-M   'P 1'
#
loop_
_entity.id
_entity.type
_entity.pdbx_description
1 polymer ?
#
loop_
_entity_poly.entity_id
_entity_poly.type
_entity_poly.pdbx_seq_one_letter_code
_entity_poly.pdbx_strand_id
1 'polypeptide(L)'
;MKGCTLTYRNWMFLFVGMILIGLSSCSKETVDNIGRDTALNIIRSNKWFDVVKTTSVAGTADVRVTLVGDGENMEFKSNGYAYVYGAEGETSSYSYSMPTSKKMVFDNMEYDIQENIIQTVAKFTLVNTTGSATTKIEFRRR
;
A
#
# COMPACT_ATOMS: atom_id res chain seq x y z
N MET A 1 -46.69 3.95 37.13
CA MET A 1 -45.25 4.19 36.85
C MET A 1 -44.47 3.02 37.43
N LYS A 2 -43.93 2.10 36.60
CA LYS A 2 -43.16 0.95 37.10
C LYS A 2 -41.70 1.37 37.25
N GLY A 3 -41.24 1.48 38.50
CA GLY A 3 -39.85 1.79 38.83
C GLY A 3 -38.95 0.65 38.36
N CYS A 4 -37.98 0.98 37.51
CA CYS A 4 -36.93 0.07 37.12
C CYS A 4 -35.90 0.02 38.26
N THR A 5 -35.93 -1.05 39.06
CA THR A 5 -34.91 -1.31 40.07
C THR A 5 -33.62 -1.76 39.38
N LEU A 6 -32.72 -0.81 39.12
CA LEU A 6 -31.36 -1.12 38.68
C LEU A 6 -30.62 -1.82 39.82
N THR A 7 -30.31 -3.11 39.63
CA THR A 7 -29.47 -3.88 40.54
C THR A 7 -27.99 -3.77 40.14
N TYR A 8 -27.09 -3.88 41.13
CA TYR A 8 -25.62 -3.85 40.98
C TYR A 8 -25.09 -4.77 39.86
N ARG A 9 -25.77 -5.88 39.61
CA ARG A 9 -25.48 -6.82 38.52
C ARG A 9 -25.58 -6.17 37.14
N ASN A 10 -26.56 -5.29 36.90
CA ASN A 10 -26.70 -4.58 35.62
C ASN A 10 -25.63 -3.49 35.44
N TRP A 11 -25.13 -2.89 36.53
CA TRP A 11 -24.01 -1.96 36.48
C TRP A 11 -22.70 -2.65 36.11
N MET A 12 -22.46 -3.85 36.63
CA MET A 12 -21.26 -4.63 36.31
C MET A 12 -21.19 -5.02 34.82
N PHE A 13 -22.32 -5.37 34.20
CA PHE A 13 -22.38 -5.67 32.76
C PHE A 13 -22.13 -4.44 31.88
N LEU A 14 -22.60 -3.25 32.29
CA LEU A 14 -22.33 -1.99 31.57
C LEU A 14 -20.84 -1.58 31.66
N PHE A 15 -20.21 -1.78 32.82
CA PHE A 15 -18.78 -1.51 32.99
C PHE A 15 -17.88 -2.47 32.19
N VAL A 16 -18.19 -3.77 32.17
CA VAL A 16 -17.46 -4.75 31.36
C VAL A 16 -17.66 -4.49 29.86
N GLY A 17 -18.86 -4.08 29.45
CA GLY A 17 -19.15 -3.68 28.07
C GLY A 17 -18.33 -2.48 27.61
N MET A 18 -18.13 -1.46 28.46
CA MET A 18 -17.31 -0.29 28.12
C MET A 18 -15.81 -0.60 28.02
N ILE A 19 -15.28 -1.52 28.83
CA ILE A 19 -13.87 -1.94 28.76
C ILE A 19 -13.56 -2.69 27.45
N LEU A 20 -14.49 -3.51 26.96
CA LEU A 20 -14.29 -4.27 25.72
C LEU A 20 -14.32 -3.41 24.45
N ILE A 21 -15.07 -2.29 24.46
CA ILE A 21 -15.12 -1.35 23.33
C ILE A 21 -13.81 -0.57 23.22
N GLY A 22 -13.14 -0.26 24.33
CA GLY A 22 -11.88 0.50 24.36
C GLY A 22 -10.66 -0.22 23.79
N LEU A 23 -10.65 -1.56 23.76
CA LEU A 23 -9.52 -2.36 23.25
C LEU A 23 -9.60 -2.65 21.73
N SER A 24 -10.76 -2.40 21.11
CA SER A 24 -10.99 -2.71 19.69
C SER A 24 -10.51 -1.62 18.72
N SER A 25 -10.35 -0.38 19.21
CA SER A 25 -9.90 0.75 18.38
C SER A 25 -8.38 0.76 18.20
N CYS A 26 -7.60 0.43 19.23
CA CYS A 26 -6.14 0.38 19.12
C CYS A 26 -5.63 -0.83 18.31
N SER A 27 -6.38 -1.93 18.25
CA SER A 27 -5.91 -3.14 17.57
C SER A 27 -5.87 -2.98 16.06
N LYS A 28 -6.85 -2.29 15.45
CA LYS A 28 -6.87 -2.03 14.00
C LYS A 28 -5.72 -1.13 13.56
N GLU A 29 -5.54 0.02 14.22
CA GLU A 29 -4.45 0.94 13.89
C GLU A 29 -3.07 0.29 14.07
N THR A 30 -2.90 -0.51 15.13
CA THR A 30 -1.65 -1.23 15.38
C THR A 30 -1.37 -2.30 14.31
N VAL A 31 -2.37 -3.11 13.95
CA VAL A 31 -2.22 -4.16 12.93
C VAL A 31 -1.98 -3.56 11.54
N ASP A 32 -2.68 -2.47 11.20
CA ASP A 32 -2.50 -1.78 9.91
C ASP A 32 -1.11 -1.14 9.79
N ASN A 33 -0.60 -0.55 10.88
CA ASN A 33 0.77 -0.01 10.92
C ASN A 33 1.83 -1.11 10.78
N ILE A 34 1.68 -2.23 11.47
CA ILE A 34 2.60 -3.39 11.34
C ILE A 34 2.57 -3.94 9.91
N GLY A 35 1.38 -4.09 9.33
CA GLY A 35 1.22 -4.55 7.95
C GLY A 35 1.87 -3.61 6.95
N ARG A 36 1.72 -2.29 7.13
CA ARG A 36 2.36 -1.26 6.31
C ARG A 36 3.88 -1.36 6.40
N ASP A 37 4.43 -1.39 7.60
CA ASP A 37 5.89 -1.38 7.79
C ASP A 37 6.53 -2.67 7.25
N THR A 38 5.85 -3.81 7.41
CA THR A 38 6.27 -5.09 6.83
C THR A 38 6.29 -5.02 5.30
N ALA A 39 5.20 -4.55 4.68
CA ALA A 39 5.12 -4.40 3.24
C ALA A 39 6.18 -3.43 2.71
N LEU A 40 6.35 -2.28 3.37
CA LEU A 40 7.35 -1.28 3.01
C LEU A 40 8.77 -1.84 3.10
N ASN A 41 9.07 -2.62 4.14
CA ASN A 41 10.37 -3.28 4.28
C ASN A 41 10.61 -4.29 3.16
N ILE A 42 9.60 -5.09 2.80
CA ILE A 42 9.70 -6.05 1.69
C ILE A 42 9.92 -5.31 0.36
N ILE A 43 9.21 -4.21 0.10
CA ILE A 43 9.41 -3.40 -1.12
C ILE A 43 10.84 -2.84 -1.18
N ARG A 44 11.33 -2.26 -0.08
CA ARG A 44 12.66 -1.65 0.03
C ARG A 44 13.82 -2.65 0.00
N SER A 45 13.60 -3.88 0.46
CA SER A 45 14.63 -4.93 0.49
C SER A 45 14.88 -5.57 -0.87
N ASN A 46 14.10 -5.22 -1.89
CA ASN A 46 14.16 -5.84 -3.22
C ASN A 46 14.56 -4.84 -4.30
N LYS A 47 15.20 -5.38 -5.34
CA LYS A 47 15.41 -4.71 -6.62
C LYS A 47 14.30 -5.13 -7.58
N TRP A 48 13.76 -4.16 -8.30
CA TRP A 48 12.69 -4.34 -9.27
C TRP A 48 13.26 -4.19 -10.68
N PHE A 49 13.19 -5.23 -11.49
CA PHE A 49 13.93 -5.31 -12.77
C PHE A 49 13.05 -5.10 -14.00
N ASP A 50 11.74 -5.21 -13.83
CA ASP A 50 10.76 -4.94 -14.88
C ASP A 50 9.64 -4.13 -14.23
N VAL A 51 9.60 -2.84 -14.59
CA VAL A 51 8.62 -1.89 -14.08
C VAL A 51 7.94 -1.23 -15.27
N VAL A 52 6.65 -1.52 -15.46
CA VAL A 52 5.89 -1.04 -16.61
C VAL A 52 4.63 -0.33 -16.14
N LYS A 53 4.44 0.90 -16.62
CA LYS A 53 3.23 1.69 -16.46
C LYS A 53 2.35 1.52 -17.71
N THR A 54 1.11 1.08 -17.52
CA THR A 54 0.10 0.98 -18.56
C THR A 54 -1.07 1.90 -18.22
N THR A 55 -1.49 2.73 -19.15
CA THR A 55 -2.70 3.53 -19.04
C THR A 55 -3.71 3.08 -20.09
N SER A 56 -4.89 2.69 -19.63
CA SER A 56 -6.00 2.20 -20.44
C SER A 56 -7.16 3.17 -20.36
N VAL A 57 -7.71 3.55 -21.52
CA VAL A 57 -8.94 4.34 -21.62
C VAL A 57 -9.91 3.63 -22.55
N ALA A 58 -11.17 3.49 -22.15
CA ALA A 58 -12.18 2.77 -22.91
C ALA A 58 -12.30 3.30 -24.36
N GLY A 59 -12.26 2.38 -25.34
CA GLY A 59 -12.34 2.71 -26.76
C GLY A 59 -11.05 3.21 -27.39
N THR A 60 -9.92 3.20 -26.66
CA THR A 60 -8.60 3.59 -27.16
C THR A 60 -7.57 2.48 -26.94
N ALA A 61 -6.47 2.51 -27.70
CA ALA A 61 -5.36 1.59 -27.46
C ALA A 61 -4.63 1.94 -26.16
N ASP A 62 -4.16 0.92 -25.44
CA ASP A 62 -3.36 1.08 -24.23
C ASP A 62 -2.06 1.82 -24.52
N VAL A 63 -1.70 2.77 -23.65
CA VAL A 63 -0.39 3.42 -23.64
C VAL A 63 0.50 2.71 -22.64
N ARG A 64 1.68 2.24 -23.08
CA ARG A 64 2.67 1.57 -22.23
C ARG A 64 3.97 2.35 -22.16
N VAL A 65 4.48 2.52 -20.94
CA VAL A 65 5.74 3.17 -20.64
C VAL A 65 6.57 2.25 -19.74
N THR A 66 7.74 1.85 -20.22
CA THR A 66 8.72 1.10 -19.42
C THR A 66 9.47 2.09 -18.53
N LEU A 67 9.35 1.92 -17.21
CA LEU A 67 10.05 2.73 -16.20
C LEU A 67 11.40 2.11 -15.79
N VAL A 68 11.53 0.79 -15.95
CA VAL A 68 12.78 0.04 -15.74
C VAL A 68 12.86 -1.01 -16.84
N GLY A 69 13.88 -0.91 -17.68
CA GLY A 69 14.13 -1.82 -18.80
C GLY A 69 15.28 -2.78 -18.57
N ASP A 70 15.75 -3.38 -19.66
CA ASP A 70 16.85 -4.34 -19.63
C ASP A 70 18.16 -3.70 -19.13
N GLY A 71 18.78 -4.34 -18.14
CA GLY A 71 20.03 -3.87 -17.54
C GLY A 71 19.83 -2.82 -16.44
N GLU A 72 18.60 -2.37 -16.21
CA GLU A 72 18.25 -1.43 -15.16
C GLU A 72 17.63 -2.15 -13.95
N ASN A 73 17.58 -1.45 -12.81
CA ASN A 73 16.77 -1.85 -11.67
C ASN A 73 16.27 -0.63 -10.90
N MET A 74 15.09 -0.75 -10.30
CA MET A 74 14.55 0.23 -9.36
C MET A 74 14.72 -0.25 -7.92
N GLU A 75 15.14 0.65 -7.04
CA GLU A 75 15.23 0.43 -5.60
C GLU A 75 14.48 1.52 -4.83
N PHE A 76 13.63 1.11 -3.90
CA PHE A 76 12.92 2.01 -3.00
C PHE A 76 13.81 2.35 -1.80
N LYS A 77 14.11 3.63 -1.57
CA LYS A 77 14.98 4.08 -0.48
C LYS A 77 14.20 4.71 0.66
N SER A 78 14.77 4.69 1.86
CA SER A 78 14.12 5.22 3.08
C SER A 78 13.83 6.72 3.04
N ASN A 79 14.49 7.47 2.15
CA ASN A 79 14.30 8.91 1.95
C ASN A 79 13.01 9.30 1.20
N GLY A 80 12.15 8.32 0.88
CA GLY A 80 10.89 8.58 0.16
C GLY A 80 11.03 8.67 -1.35
N TYR A 81 12.15 8.20 -1.92
CA TYR A 81 12.35 8.11 -3.36
C TYR A 81 12.69 6.69 -3.81
N ALA A 82 12.12 6.31 -4.96
CA ALA A 82 12.49 5.13 -5.72
C ALA A 82 13.41 5.55 -6.85
N TYR A 83 14.58 4.94 -6.94
CA TYR A 83 15.62 5.31 -7.90
C TYR A 83 15.80 4.21 -8.93
N VAL A 84 15.90 4.58 -10.20
CA VAL A 84 16.27 3.70 -11.30
C VAL A 84 17.77 3.80 -11.51
N TYR A 85 18.45 2.66 -11.45
CA TYR A 85 19.88 2.53 -11.69
C TYR A 85 20.10 1.78 -13.00
N GLY A 86 20.76 2.43 -13.95
CA GLY A 86 21.29 1.83 -15.18
C GLY A 86 22.80 1.61 -15.11
N ALA A 87 23.42 1.31 -16.26
CA ALA A 87 24.85 1.01 -16.34
C ALA A 87 25.76 2.19 -15.94
N GLU A 88 25.29 3.44 -16.13
CA GLU A 88 26.04 4.67 -15.83
C GLU A 88 25.73 5.25 -14.44
N GLY A 89 24.85 4.61 -13.66
CA GLY A 89 24.41 5.09 -12.35
C GLY A 89 22.91 5.37 -12.30
N GLU A 90 22.50 6.30 -11.42
CA GLU A 90 21.09 6.72 -11.29
C GLU A 90 20.62 7.45 -12.55
N THR A 91 19.52 7.00 -13.15
CA THR A 91 18.97 7.56 -14.39
C THR A 91 17.64 8.29 -14.18
N SER A 92 16.87 7.94 -13.14
CA SER A 92 15.57 8.53 -12.84
C SER A 92 15.18 8.31 -11.39
N SER A 93 14.31 9.17 -10.85
CA SER A 93 13.75 8.99 -9.51
C SER A 93 12.27 9.34 -9.44
N TYR A 94 11.55 8.67 -8.54
CA TYR A 94 10.12 8.84 -8.32
C TYR A 94 9.86 9.00 -6.82
N SER A 95 9.12 10.05 -6.44
CA SER A 95 8.67 10.19 -5.06
C SER A 95 7.71 9.06 -4.71
N TYR A 96 7.78 8.55 -3.48
CA TYR A 96 6.81 7.57 -3.01
C TYR A 96 6.55 7.67 -1.51
N SER A 97 5.34 7.28 -1.12
CA SER A 97 4.98 7.03 0.28
C SER A 97 3.92 5.93 0.33
N MET A 98 3.83 5.25 1.48
CA MET A 98 2.89 4.15 1.66
C MET A 98 1.98 4.48 2.84
N PRO A 99 0.91 5.28 2.65
CA PRO A 99 0.05 5.71 3.75
C PRO A 99 -0.59 4.53 4.49
N THR A 100 -0.90 3.44 3.79
CA THR A 100 -1.44 2.20 4.37
C THR A 100 -0.79 0.98 3.73
N SER A 101 -1.02 -0.21 4.28
CA SER A 101 -0.57 -1.49 3.68
C SER A 101 -1.19 -1.79 2.31
N LYS A 102 -2.21 -1.01 1.90
CA LYS A 102 -2.99 -1.21 0.67
C LYS A 102 -2.95 -0.03 -0.30
N LYS A 103 -2.29 1.06 0.07
CA LYS A 103 -2.19 2.27 -0.77
C LYS A 103 -0.75 2.74 -0.85
N MET A 104 -0.36 3.16 -2.04
CA MET A 104 0.93 3.79 -2.29
C MET A 104 0.71 5.07 -3.08
N VAL A 105 1.30 6.16 -2.61
CA VAL A 105 1.53 7.33 -3.46
C VAL A 105 2.83 7.08 -4.21
N PHE A 106 2.79 7.13 -5.53
CA PHE A 106 3.96 6.95 -6.40
C PHE A 106 3.91 8.02 -7.48
N ASP A 107 5.00 8.78 -7.64
CA ASP A 107 5.08 9.91 -8.56
C ASP A 107 3.89 10.88 -8.39
N ASN A 108 3.63 11.24 -7.12
CA ASN A 108 2.56 12.15 -6.68
C ASN A 108 1.12 11.68 -6.96
N MET A 109 0.91 10.44 -7.38
CA MET A 109 -0.41 9.86 -7.62
C MET A 109 -0.68 8.73 -6.62
N GLU A 110 -1.89 8.66 -6.06
CA GLU A 110 -2.29 7.57 -5.16
C GLU A 110 -2.78 6.36 -5.96
N TYR A 111 -2.31 5.17 -5.58
CA TYR A 111 -2.68 3.90 -6.17
C TYR A 111 -3.06 2.89 -5.08
N ASP A 112 -3.96 1.98 -5.43
CA ASP A 112 -4.26 0.79 -4.63
C ASP A 112 -3.29 -0.34 -4.99
N ILE A 113 -2.70 -0.93 -3.96
CA ILE A 113 -1.83 -2.11 -4.05
C ILE A 113 -2.71 -3.35 -4.17
N GLN A 114 -2.54 -4.11 -5.26
CA GLN A 114 -3.39 -5.27 -5.54
C GLN A 114 -3.00 -6.51 -4.71
N GLU A 115 -1.72 -6.69 -4.44
CA GLU A 115 -1.19 -7.85 -3.75
C GLU A 115 -1.23 -7.69 -2.23
N ASN A 116 -1.11 -8.82 -1.53
CA ASN A 116 -0.81 -8.82 -0.09
C ASN A 116 0.70 -8.94 0.11
N ILE A 117 1.36 -7.81 0.36
CA ILE A 117 2.83 -7.70 0.47
C ILE A 117 3.34 -8.08 1.87
N ILE A 118 2.57 -8.77 2.70
CA ILE A 118 3.02 -9.19 4.04
C ILE A 118 4.02 -10.36 3.97
N GLN A 119 4.26 -10.91 2.77
CA GLN A 119 5.23 -11.98 2.49
C GLN A 119 6.17 -11.58 1.33
N THR A 120 7.22 -12.36 1.08
CA THR A 120 8.11 -12.16 -0.08
C THR A 120 7.29 -12.11 -1.37
N VAL A 121 7.28 -10.95 -2.02
CA VAL A 121 6.59 -10.75 -3.30
C VAL A 121 7.57 -10.85 -4.44
N ALA A 122 7.23 -11.66 -5.45
CA ALA A 122 7.91 -11.66 -6.76
C ALA A 122 7.42 -10.49 -7.63
N LYS A 123 6.19 -10.02 -7.39
CA LYS A 123 5.58 -8.89 -8.07
C LYS A 123 4.64 -8.13 -7.15
N PHE A 124 4.47 -6.84 -7.40
CA PHE A 124 3.30 -6.11 -6.91
C PHE A 124 2.84 -5.10 -7.96
N THR A 125 1.59 -4.70 -7.84
CA THR A 125 0.85 -3.92 -8.82
C THR A 125 0.17 -2.74 -8.12
N LEU A 126 0.38 -1.56 -8.67
CA LEU A 126 -0.32 -0.34 -8.30
C LEU A 126 -1.43 -0.07 -9.33
N VAL A 127 -2.65 0.23 -8.87
CA VAL A 127 -3.78 0.59 -9.74
C VAL A 127 -4.42 1.89 -9.28
N ASN A 128 -4.62 2.81 -10.21
CA ASN A 128 -5.41 4.02 -10.02
C ASN A 128 -6.47 4.06 -11.12
N THR A 129 -7.73 4.17 -10.74
CA THR A 129 -8.83 4.36 -11.70
C THR A 129 -9.45 5.73 -11.44
N THR A 130 -9.38 6.59 -12.46
CA THR A 130 -9.95 7.94 -12.44
C THR A 130 -10.88 8.10 -13.63
N GLY A 131 -12.19 8.20 -13.38
CA GLY A 131 -13.19 8.25 -14.44
C GLY A 131 -13.15 7.00 -15.32
N SER A 132 -12.95 7.18 -16.63
CA SER A 132 -12.82 6.10 -17.61
C SER A 132 -11.38 5.63 -17.86
N ALA A 133 -10.41 6.18 -17.13
CA ALA A 133 -8.99 5.86 -17.27
C ALA A 133 -8.53 4.98 -16.10
N THR A 134 -7.83 3.89 -16.42
CA THR A 134 -7.14 3.06 -15.43
C THR A 134 -5.65 3.09 -15.72
N THR A 135 -4.86 3.48 -14.73
CA THR A 135 -3.41 3.39 -14.76
C THR A 135 -2.96 2.25 -13.86
N LYS A 136 -2.15 1.35 -14.42
CA LYS A 136 -1.55 0.21 -13.73
C LYS A 136 -0.03 0.36 -13.78
N ILE A 137 0.66 0.13 -12.67
CA ILE A 137 2.12 0.01 -12.63
C ILE A 137 2.46 -1.37 -12.06
N GLU A 138 3.12 -2.20 -12.86
CA GLU A 138 3.57 -3.53 -12.44
C GLU A 138 5.05 -3.47 -12.09
N PHE A 139 5.41 -3.94 -10.90
CA PHE A 139 6.78 -4.08 -10.44
C PHE A 139 7.09 -5.57 -10.33
N ARG A 140 8.14 -6.04 -11.01
CA ARG A 140 8.53 -7.45 -11.01
C ARG A 140 10.00 -7.64 -10.65
N ARG A 141 10.25 -8.73 -9.95
CA ARG A 141 11.58 -9.29 -9.70
C ARG A 141 11.94 -10.30 -10.80
N ARG A 142 13.22 -10.67 -10.83
CA ARG A 142 13.71 -11.84 -11.59
C ARG A 142 13.69 -13.08 -10.71
#